data_AF-A0A067PAX8-F1
#
_entry.id   AF-A0A067PAX8-F1
#
_cell.length_a   1.000
_cell.length_b   1.000
_cell.length_c   1.000
_cell.angle_alpha   90.00
_cell.angle_beta   90.00
_cell.angle_gamma   90.00
#
_symmetry.space_group_name_H-M   'P 1'
#
loop_
_entity.id
_entity.type
_entity.pdbx_description
1 polymer ?
#
loop_
_entity_poly.entity_id
_entity_poly.type
_entity_poly.pdbx_seq_one_letter_code
_entity_poly.pdbx_strand_id
1 'polypeptide(L)'
;MLEYEDVTDVEEFSDEEGIEVSKSAVAVARARGDEPPSKRPKSETIIEPQVSNDGKVGISLASISPDILARICGYCSPSDLVNIARVSKGLRMILVSQKFVSVWKTARVSTSGIPNCPSYMSELRWAHLLFGRFCQCCGEKRTRRIDFHLLRRVCAECLMENSLFSDCDGFDEPDGPRIQELLLTCSPSPDFEFYWGPDVNAISKQLKSLNDDVKAGKPHAQRLLDEFVAKRRREVQLIEKDAVKHKIWADKQEKRRKSSLAKLTKARLMQIEKRLVDMGWSKSDICAIRTAPEASKSVLLSDGAWSRVLPKLEAHLAEDKRRKLEEARVKQVEARTKIFIEGYHKFKDTVHPTQHVLLPSDSQASYLKEFRHLIDADIDVDITANSFARLFEDQPGIVASWASVRETAILDLLPENLRRSYVDEGLVSPTIATNLSSPLSPRMDLAIHAFTCAVVTIC
;
A
#
# COMPACT_ATOMS: atom_id res chain seq x y z
N MET A 1 -37.13 -6.34 3.29
CA MET A 1 -36.72 -7.21 4.39
C MET A 1 -35.45 -7.90 3.93
N LEU A 2 -34.32 -7.24 4.17
CA LEU A 2 -33.01 -7.84 4.34
C LEU A 2 -32.31 -6.92 5.32
N GLU A 3 -31.95 -7.52 6.44
CA GLU A 3 -31.56 -6.91 7.69
C GLU A 3 -30.18 -6.27 7.57
N TYR A 4 -30.06 -5.13 8.26
CA TYR A 4 -28.82 -4.38 8.41
C TYR A 4 -28.11 -4.98 9.63
N GLU A 5 -27.07 -5.77 9.41
CA GLU A 5 -26.10 -6.09 10.46
C GLU A 5 -24.95 -5.07 10.40
N ASP A 6 -24.71 -4.50 11.57
CA ASP A 6 -23.69 -3.52 11.91
C ASP A 6 -22.36 -4.26 12.08
N VAL A 7 -21.39 -3.99 11.21
CA VAL A 7 -19.99 -4.36 11.44
C VAL A 7 -19.12 -3.14 11.20
N THR A 8 -18.64 -2.61 12.31
CA THR A 8 -17.54 -1.67 12.41
C THR A 8 -16.25 -2.36 11.98
N ASP A 9 -15.65 -1.92 10.88
CA ASP A 9 -14.20 -2.04 10.72
C ASP A 9 -13.62 -0.80 10.02
N VAL A 10 -12.66 -0.20 10.71
CA VAL A 10 -11.90 0.97 10.28
C VAL A 10 -10.61 0.44 9.68
N GLU A 11 -10.62 0.21 8.37
CA GLU A 11 -9.37 0.01 7.63
C GLU A 11 -8.94 1.33 6.96
N GLU A 12 -7.78 1.79 7.41
CA GLU A 12 -7.03 2.95 6.98
C GLU A 12 -6.05 2.44 5.90
N PHE A 13 -6.50 2.39 4.63
CA PHE A 13 -5.65 1.95 3.52
C PHE A 13 -4.90 3.15 2.90
N SER A 14 -3.58 3.03 2.89
CA SER A 14 -2.60 3.90 2.24
C SER A 14 -2.65 3.72 0.72
N ASP A 15 -2.67 4.85 0.00
CA ASP A 15 -2.56 4.90 -1.45
C ASP A 15 -1.11 4.56 -1.88
N GLU A 16 -0.86 3.35 -2.38
CA GLU A 16 0.26 3.07 -3.28
C GLU A 16 -0.28 2.49 -4.60
N GLU A 17 -0.04 3.22 -5.69
CA GLU A 17 -0.31 2.78 -7.05
C GLU A 17 0.79 1.81 -7.51
N GLY A 18 0.36 0.66 -8.04
CA GLY A 18 1.20 -0.26 -8.81
C GLY A 18 0.30 -0.99 -9.81
N ILE A 19 0.27 -0.52 -11.05
CA ILE A 19 -0.41 -1.19 -12.17
C ILE A 19 0.55 -2.25 -12.70
N GLU A 20 0.24 -3.53 -12.49
CA GLU A 20 0.82 -4.65 -13.25
C GLU A 20 -0.27 -5.35 -14.05
N VAL A 21 -0.09 -5.34 -15.37
CA VAL A 21 -0.92 -6.01 -16.36
C VAL A 21 -0.48 -7.47 -16.45
N SER A 22 -1.40 -8.42 -16.24
CA SER A 22 -1.20 -9.79 -16.72
C SER A 22 -2.52 -10.48 -17.08
N LYS A 23 -2.40 -11.37 -18.08
CA LYS A 23 -3.44 -11.77 -19.05
C LYS A 23 -4.21 -13.03 -18.63
N SER A 24 -5.47 -13.08 -19.09
CA SER A 24 -6.21 -14.25 -19.62
C SER A 24 -6.67 -15.36 -18.65
N ALA A 25 -7.99 -15.62 -18.62
CA ALA A 25 -8.57 -16.79 -19.31
C ALA A 25 -10.11 -16.75 -19.28
N VAL A 26 -10.69 -16.98 -20.47
CA VAL A 26 -12.11 -17.13 -20.77
C VAL A 26 -12.63 -18.46 -20.25
N ALA A 27 -13.80 -18.47 -19.60
CA ALA A 27 -14.60 -19.67 -19.40
C ALA A 27 -16.09 -19.38 -19.64
N VAL A 28 -16.60 -19.97 -20.73
CA VAL A 28 -18.00 -19.99 -21.14
C VAL A 28 -18.75 -21.04 -20.31
N ALA A 29 -19.88 -20.67 -19.69
CA ALA A 29 -20.85 -21.64 -19.18
C ALA A 29 -22.29 -21.20 -19.48
N ARG A 30 -23.03 -22.16 -20.03
CA ARG A 30 -24.36 -22.05 -20.67
C ARG A 30 -25.51 -21.84 -19.68
N ALA A 31 -26.55 -21.19 -20.18
CA ALA A 31 -27.87 -21.08 -19.60
C ALA A 31 -28.56 -22.44 -19.38
N ARG A 32 -29.28 -22.56 -18.26
CA ARG A 32 -30.50 -23.37 -18.11
C ARG A 32 -31.50 -22.56 -17.29
N GLY A 33 -32.71 -22.42 -17.83
CA GLY A 33 -33.80 -21.69 -17.20
C GLY A 33 -34.47 -22.49 -16.09
N ASP A 34 -35.18 -21.77 -15.23
CA ASP A 34 -36.37 -22.26 -14.55
C ASP A 34 -37.27 -21.07 -14.17
N GLU A 35 -38.58 -21.31 -14.26
CA GLU A 35 -39.72 -20.40 -14.11
C GLU A 35 -39.86 -19.75 -12.72
N PRO A 36 -40.63 -18.64 -12.61
CA PRO A 36 -40.72 -17.84 -11.38
C PRO A 36 -41.70 -18.47 -10.35
N PRO A 37 -41.42 -18.42 -9.04
CA PRO A 37 -42.36 -18.92 -8.06
C PRO A 37 -43.48 -17.91 -7.75
N SER A 38 -44.66 -18.50 -7.59
CA SER A 38 -45.99 -17.91 -7.42
C SER A 38 -46.21 -17.08 -6.14
N LYS A 39 -47.17 -16.14 -6.24
CA LYS A 39 -47.70 -15.28 -5.17
C LYS A 39 -48.42 -16.10 -4.09
N ARG A 40 -48.21 -15.77 -2.81
CA ARG A 40 -49.07 -16.16 -1.67
C ARG A 40 -49.35 -14.96 -0.75
N PRO A 41 -50.47 -14.97 0.01
CA PRO A 41 -51.32 -13.80 0.25
C PRO A 41 -50.97 -12.97 1.50
N LYS A 42 -51.52 -11.75 1.54
CA LYS A 42 -51.45 -10.79 2.65
C LYS A 42 -52.18 -11.33 3.89
N SER A 43 -51.52 -11.30 5.05
CA SER A 43 -52.15 -11.36 6.37
C SER A 43 -52.03 -9.98 7.02
N GLU A 44 -53.16 -9.42 7.41
CA GLU A 44 -53.25 -8.15 8.16
C GLU A 44 -52.91 -8.42 9.62
N THR A 45 -51.89 -7.75 10.15
CA THR A 45 -51.64 -7.70 11.59
C THR A 45 -51.70 -6.26 12.04
N ILE A 46 -52.75 -5.97 12.82
CA ILE A 46 -53.00 -4.70 13.49
C ILE A 46 -51.91 -4.55 14.57
N ILE A 47 -51.08 -3.50 14.48
CA ILE A 47 -50.11 -3.15 15.51
C ILE A 47 -50.62 -1.87 16.20
N GLU A 48 -51.09 -2.01 17.43
CA GLU A 48 -51.36 -0.89 18.33
C GLU A 48 -50.04 -0.25 18.80
N PRO A 49 -49.95 1.09 18.90
CA PRO A 49 -48.73 1.76 19.29
C PRO A 49 -48.55 1.72 20.81
N GLN A 50 -47.51 1.02 21.26
CA GLN A 50 -47.00 1.11 22.63
C GLN A 50 -46.24 2.44 22.78
N VAL A 51 -46.78 3.31 23.63
CA VAL A 51 -46.15 4.57 24.05
C VAL A 51 -45.13 4.27 25.14
N SER A 52 -43.85 4.54 24.89
CA SER A 52 -42.82 4.65 25.92
C SER A 52 -42.32 6.09 26.00
N ASN A 53 -42.22 6.58 27.23
CA ASN A 53 -41.99 7.98 27.57
C ASN A 53 -40.51 8.26 27.86
N ASP A 54 -40.16 9.53 27.65
CA ASP A 54 -39.01 10.31 28.17
C ASP A 54 -37.61 10.21 27.55
N GLY A 55 -37.23 11.31 26.89
CA GLY A 55 -35.84 11.65 26.59
C GLY A 55 -35.70 12.73 25.51
N LYS A 56 -35.95 14.01 25.85
CA LYS A 56 -35.81 15.20 24.96
C LYS A 56 -36.46 15.02 23.59
N VAL A 57 -37.68 15.52 23.41
CA VAL A 57 -38.25 15.73 22.07
C VAL A 57 -37.43 16.83 21.38
N GLY A 58 -36.29 16.45 20.80
CA GLY A 58 -35.60 17.26 19.82
C GLY A 58 -36.59 17.52 18.70
N ILE A 59 -36.84 18.79 18.39
CA ILE A 59 -37.64 19.14 17.22
C ILE A 59 -36.96 18.49 16.02
N SER A 60 -37.67 17.57 15.35
CA SER A 60 -37.18 16.98 14.12
C SER A 60 -36.96 18.12 13.12
N LEU A 61 -35.75 18.26 12.58
CA LEU A 61 -35.48 19.30 11.58
C LEU A 61 -36.42 19.19 10.37
N ALA A 62 -36.91 17.99 10.09
CA ALA A 62 -37.90 17.72 9.04
C ALA A 62 -39.34 18.15 9.40
N SER A 63 -39.66 18.40 10.67
CA SER A 63 -40.97 18.91 11.11
C SER A 63 -41.03 20.44 11.22
N ILE A 64 -39.92 21.14 10.95
CA ILE A 64 -39.89 22.61 10.87
C ILE A 64 -40.52 23.06 9.55
N SER A 65 -41.18 24.23 9.55
CA SER A 65 -41.71 24.83 8.32
C SER A 65 -40.63 24.90 7.22
N PRO A 66 -40.95 24.51 5.98
CA PRO A 66 -40.02 24.58 4.84
C PRO A 66 -39.38 25.96 4.66
N ASP A 67 -40.05 27.05 5.00
CA ASP A 67 -39.53 28.42 4.82
C ASP A 67 -38.42 28.77 5.82
N ILE A 68 -38.54 28.29 7.06
CA ILE A 68 -37.48 28.44 8.07
C ILE A 68 -36.30 27.56 7.69
N LEU A 69 -36.57 26.33 7.26
CA LEU A 69 -35.53 25.41 6.81
C LEU A 69 -34.79 25.97 5.57
N ALA A 70 -35.50 26.59 4.62
CA ALA A 70 -34.91 27.27 3.48
C ALA A 70 -33.99 28.41 3.90
N ARG A 71 -34.37 29.21 4.91
CA ARG A 71 -33.51 30.26 5.47
C ARG A 71 -32.24 29.68 6.10
N ILE A 72 -32.35 28.64 6.92
CA ILE A 72 -31.20 27.97 7.54
C ILE A 72 -30.27 27.41 6.45
N CYS A 73 -30.83 26.66 5.52
CA CYS A 73 -30.11 26.07 4.39
C CYS A 73 -29.50 27.13 3.46
N GLY A 74 -30.04 28.35 3.42
CA GLY A 74 -29.48 29.48 2.67
C GLY A 74 -28.11 29.93 3.18
N TYR A 75 -27.77 29.66 4.45
CA TYR A 75 -26.45 29.92 5.04
C TYR A 75 -25.47 28.75 4.88
N CYS A 76 -25.93 27.61 4.39
CA CYS A 76 -25.10 26.41 4.24
C CYS A 76 -24.29 26.45 2.93
N SER A 77 -23.13 25.79 2.92
CA SER A 77 -22.44 25.51 1.66
C SER A 77 -23.16 24.39 0.88
N PRO A 78 -22.95 24.26 -0.44
CA PRO A 78 -23.51 23.14 -1.20
C PRO A 78 -23.09 21.77 -0.66
N SER A 79 -21.88 21.66 -0.09
CA SER A 79 -21.43 20.42 0.55
C SER A 79 -22.25 20.09 1.79
N ASP A 80 -22.60 21.09 2.60
CA ASP A 80 -23.41 20.89 3.80
C ASP A 80 -24.82 20.46 3.41
N LEU A 81 -25.42 21.08 2.38
CA LEU A 81 -26.74 20.70 1.89
C LEU A 81 -26.78 19.25 1.38
N VAL A 82 -25.74 18.81 0.65
CA VAL A 82 -25.60 17.41 0.24
C VAL A 82 -25.53 16.47 1.45
N ASN A 83 -24.85 16.87 2.52
CA ASN A 83 -24.77 16.08 3.75
C ASN A 83 -26.10 16.08 4.53
N ILE A 84 -26.78 17.22 4.66
CA ILE A 84 -28.08 17.34 5.32
C ILE A 84 -29.12 16.46 4.61
N ALA A 85 -29.14 16.45 3.28
CA ALA A 85 -30.02 15.60 2.48
C ALA A 85 -29.80 14.09 2.71
N ARG A 86 -28.70 13.68 3.36
CA ARG A 86 -28.40 12.29 3.70
C ARG A 86 -28.74 11.92 5.14
N VAL A 87 -29.03 12.89 6.01
CA VAL A 87 -29.33 12.64 7.42
C VAL A 87 -30.67 11.92 7.59
N SER A 88 -31.70 12.29 6.82
CA SER A 88 -33.00 11.62 6.89
C SER A 88 -33.77 11.66 5.56
N LYS A 89 -34.69 10.71 5.38
CA LYS A 89 -35.58 10.66 4.20
C LYS A 89 -36.44 11.92 4.08
N GLY A 90 -36.94 12.45 5.20
CA GLY A 90 -37.76 13.67 5.24
C GLY A 90 -36.98 14.90 4.77
N LEU A 91 -35.76 15.10 5.27
CA LEU A 91 -34.90 16.21 4.83
C LEU A 91 -34.54 16.10 3.36
N ARG A 92 -34.26 14.88 2.88
CA ARG A 92 -34.01 14.63 1.45
C ARG A 92 -35.19 15.05 0.58
N MET A 93 -36.41 14.65 0.95
CA MET A 93 -37.63 15.00 0.23
C MET A 93 -37.81 16.51 0.11
N ILE A 94 -37.57 17.24 1.21
CA ILE A 94 -37.70 18.70 1.24
C ILE A 94 -36.62 19.37 0.36
N LEU A 95 -35.35 18.98 0.53
CA LEU A 95 -34.22 19.58 -0.20
C LEU A 95 -34.22 19.29 -1.70
N VAL A 96 -34.84 18.19 -2.13
CA VAL A 96 -35.01 17.85 -3.56
C VAL A 96 -36.21 18.58 -4.18
N SER A 97 -37.10 19.15 -3.36
CA SER A 97 -38.30 19.82 -3.87
C SER A 97 -37.97 21.09 -4.67
N GLN A 98 -38.89 21.46 -5.57
CA GLN A 98 -38.78 22.68 -6.39
C GLN A 98 -38.62 23.95 -5.54
N LYS A 99 -39.18 23.98 -4.33
CA LYS A 99 -39.09 25.12 -3.41
C LYS A 99 -37.66 25.43 -2.97
N PHE A 100 -36.77 24.45 -3.01
CA PHE A 100 -35.38 24.58 -2.56
C PHE A 100 -34.39 24.83 -3.71
N VAL A 101 -34.83 24.91 -4.96
CA VAL A 101 -33.94 25.18 -6.12
C VAL A 101 -33.18 26.49 -5.95
N SER A 102 -33.86 27.55 -5.47
CA SER A 102 -33.25 28.84 -5.18
C SER A 102 -32.23 28.77 -4.04
N VAL A 103 -32.46 27.89 -3.05
CA VAL A 103 -31.55 27.66 -1.92
C VAL A 103 -30.24 27.05 -2.40
N TRP A 104 -30.28 26.03 -3.26
CA TRP A 104 -29.07 25.44 -3.85
C TRP A 104 -28.26 26.46 -4.66
N LYS A 105 -28.93 27.28 -5.48
CA LYS A 105 -28.29 28.36 -6.23
C LYS A 105 -27.64 29.39 -5.29
N THR A 106 -28.35 29.79 -4.24
CA THR A 106 -27.87 30.76 -3.25
C THR A 106 -26.65 30.22 -2.50
N ALA A 107 -26.70 28.97 -2.05
CA ALA A 107 -25.58 28.29 -1.39
C ALA A 107 -24.33 28.25 -2.30
N ARG A 108 -24.52 27.95 -3.59
CA ARG A 108 -23.43 27.95 -4.57
C ARG A 108 -22.83 29.34 -4.76
N VAL A 109 -23.66 30.36 -5.01
CA VAL A 109 -23.19 31.73 -5.27
C VAL A 109 -22.51 32.34 -4.04
N SER A 110 -23.01 32.03 -2.85
CA SER A 110 -22.44 32.52 -1.57
C SER A 110 -21.10 31.84 -1.24
N THR A 111 -20.82 30.67 -1.83
CA THR A 111 -19.57 29.95 -1.59
C THR A 111 -18.54 30.28 -2.67
N SER A 112 -17.47 30.98 -2.28
CA SER A 112 -16.45 31.42 -3.22
C SER A 112 -15.75 30.25 -3.94
N GLY A 113 -15.48 30.45 -5.23
CA GLY A 113 -14.66 29.55 -6.01
C GLY A 113 -15.32 28.23 -6.44
N ILE A 114 -16.64 28.06 -6.31
CA ILE A 114 -17.37 26.95 -6.94
C ILE A 114 -17.71 27.31 -8.39
N PRO A 115 -17.56 26.39 -9.37
CA PRO A 115 -17.94 26.69 -10.76
C PRO A 115 -19.45 26.90 -10.89
N ASN A 116 -19.84 27.70 -11.89
CA ASN A 116 -21.26 27.89 -12.20
C ASN A 116 -21.92 26.56 -12.58
N CYS A 117 -23.17 26.38 -12.14
CA CYS A 117 -23.97 25.25 -12.58
C CYS A 117 -24.19 25.35 -14.10
N PRO A 118 -23.86 24.31 -14.87
CA PRO A 118 -24.11 24.31 -16.31
C PRO A 118 -25.62 24.36 -16.62
N SER A 119 -25.99 24.89 -17.78
CA SER A 119 -27.41 25.05 -18.19
C SER A 119 -28.14 23.72 -18.40
N TYR A 120 -27.40 22.65 -18.71
CA TYR A 120 -27.92 21.30 -18.91
C TYR A 120 -28.08 20.50 -17.60
N MET A 121 -27.83 21.12 -16.43
CA MET A 121 -27.88 20.45 -15.14
C MET A 121 -28.63 21.30 -14.09
N SER A 122 -29.31 20.63 -13.15
CA SER A 122 -29.90 21.30 -11.99
C SER A 122 -28.84 21.57 -10.91
N GLU A 123 -29.02 22.66 -10.16
CA GLU A 123 -28.12 23.06 -9.06
C GLU A 123 -27.92 21.92 -8.04
N LEU A 124 -28.98 21.15 -7.76
CA LEU A 124 -28.91 19.98 -6.87
C LEU A 124 -28.01 18.87 -7.45
N ARG A 125 -28.21 18.50 -8.73
CA ARG A 125 -27.40 17.45 -9.36
C ARG A 125 -25.94 17.90 -9.47
N TRP A 126 -25.72 19.19 -9.73
CA TRP A 126 -24.38 19.78 -9.75
C TRP A 126 -23.71 19.72 -8.38
N ALA A 127 -24.41 20.11 -7.32
CA ALA A 127 -23.89 20.01 -5.96
C ALA A 127 -23.56 18.56 -5.56
N HIS A 128 -24.43 17.60 -5.91
CA HIS A 128 -24.17 16.18 -5.68
C HIS A 128 -22.96 15.65 -6.46
N LEU A 129 -22.77 16.10 -7.70
CA LEU A 129 -21.60 15.72 -8.49
C LEU A 129 -20.32 16.24 -7.84
N LEU A 130 -20.28 17.53 -7.49
CA LEU A 130 -19.09 18.19 -6.92
C LEU A 130 -18.75 17.71 -5.51
N PHE A 131 -19.73 17.58 -4.62
CA PHE A 131 -19.52 17.38 -3.19
C PHE A 131 -19.98 16.02 -2.65
N GLY A 132 -20.60 15.18 -3.50
CA GLY A 132 -20.90 13.80 -3.17
C GLY A 132 -19.66 13.00 -2.78
N ARG A 133 -19.85 11.90 -2.04
CA ARG A 133 -18.76 11.02 -1.58
C ARG A 133 -19.11 9.55 -1.74
N PHE A 134 -19.89 9.23 -2.76
CA PHE A 134 -20.34 7.88 -3.04
C PHE A 134 -20.39 7.63 -4.55
N CYS A 135 -20.12 6.40 -4.96
CA CYS A 135 -20.35 5.96 -6.33
C CYS A 135 -21.84 6.09 -6.66
N GLN A 136 -22.17 6.73 -7.78
CA GLN A 136 -23.55 6.88 -8.25
C GLN A 136 -24.11 5.61 -8.89
N CYS A 137 -23.25 4.61 -9.14
CA CYS A 137 -23.63 3.30 -9.67
C CYS A 137 -23.90 2.31 -8.53
N CYS A 138 -22.87 1.92 -7.76
CA CYS A 138 -22.99 0.90 -6.70
C CYS A 138 -23.21 1.47 -5.29
N GLY A 139 -23.05 2.78 -5.07
CA GLY A 139 -23.16 3.39 -3.74
C GLY A 139 -21.88 3.35 -2.89
N GLU A 140 -20.77 2.81 -3.42
CA GLU A 140 -19.50 2.68 -2.71
C GLU A 140 -19.08 4.00 -2.06
N LYS A 141 -18.74 3.96 -0.77
CA LYS A 141 -18.45 5.14 0.04
C LYS A 141 -17.07 5.70 -0.37
N ARG A 142 -16.77 6.93 0.06
CA ARG A 142 -15.47 7.60 -0.12
C ARG A 142 -14.99 7.73 -1.58
N THR A 143 -15.85 7.47 -2.57
CA THR A 143 -15.54 7.72 -3.98
C THR A 143 -15.37 9.22 -4.20
N ARG A 144 -14.12 9.68 -4.40
CA ARG A 144 -13.78 11.11 -4.60
C ARG A 144 -13.61 11.49 -6.07
N ARG A 145 -13.31 10.54 -6.95
CA ARG A 145 -13.13 10.77 -8.39
C ARG A 145 -14.44 11.22 -9.03
N ILE A 146 -14.36 12.30 -9.80
CA ILE A 146 -15.46 12.81 -10.62
C ILE A 146 -15.01 12.66 -12.07
N ASP A 147 -15.88 12.10 -12.90
CA ASP A 147 -15.74 12.19 -14.34
C ASP A 147 -16.67 13.30 -14.85
N PHE A 148 -16.08 14.41 -15.29
CA PHE A 148 -16.84 15.57 -15.77
C PHE A 148 -17.32 15.41 -17.21
N HIS A 149 -16.75 14.49 -17.99
CA HIS A 149 -17.24 14.22 -19.33
C HIS A 149 -18.48 13.32 -19.25
N LEU A 150 -18.46 12.31 -18.38
CA LEU A 150 -19.63 11.47 -18.09
C LEU A 150 -20.62 12.08 -17.09
N LEU A 151 -20.29 13.26 -16.52
CA LEU A 151 -21.07 13.97 -15.49
C LEU A 151 -21.46 13.10 -14.28
N ARG A 152 -20.55 12.23 -13.83
CA ARG A 152 -20.82 11.26 -12.78
C ARG A 152 -19.65 11.02 -11.85
N ARG A 153 -19.99 10.49 -10.68
CA ARG A 153 -19.03 10.01 -9.68
C ARG A 153 -19.10 8.50 -9.65
N VAL A 154 -18.02 7.84 -10.05
CA VAL A 154 -17.94 6.37 -10.14
C VAL A 154 -16.63 5.90 -9.51
N CYS A 155 -16.67 4.74 -8.85
CA CYS A 155 -15.47 4.07 -8.37
C CYS A 155 -14.71 3.45 -9.56
N ALA A 156 -13.46 3.05 -9.33
CA ALA A 156 -12.61 2.46 -10.38
C ALA A 156 -13.21 1.16 -10.94
N GLU A 157 -13.78 0.32 -10.08
CA GLU A 157 -14.42 -0.94 -10.45
C GLU A 157 -15.63 -0.72 -11.36
N CYS A 158 -16.63 0.07 -10.94
CA CYS A 158 -17.77 0.38 -11.80
C CYS A 158 -17.35 1.09 -13.10
N LEU A 159 -16.29 1.89 -13.07
CA LEU A 159 -15.77 2.51 -14.28
C LEU A 159 -15.28 1.45 -15.26
N MET A 160 -14.46 0.52 -14.80
CA MET A 160 -13.92 -0.57 -15.60
C MET A 160 -15.03 -1.49 -16.14
N GLU A 161 -15.97 -1.91 -15.28
CA GLU A 161 -17.06 -2.82 -15.67
C GLU A 161 -18.03 -2.22 -16.70
N ASN A 162 -18.22 -0.91 -16.68
CA ASN A 162 -19.20 -0.21 -17.52
C ASN A 162 -18.55 0.59 -18.64
N SER A 163 -17.26 0.39 -18.92
CA SER A 163 -16.58 1.03 -20.06
C SER A 163 -16.65 0.13 -21.28
N LEU A 164 -17.10 0.67 -22.41
CA LEU A 164 -17.03 0.04 -23.73
C LEU A 164 -16.03 0.80 -24.58
N PHE A 165 -15.10 0.10 -25.23
CA PHE A 165 -14.13 0.77 -26.11
C PHE A 165 -14.69 0.89 -27.53
N SER A 166 -14.37 2.02 -28.17
CA SER A 166 -14.79 2.31 -29.56
C SER A 166 -14.40 1.20 -30.53
N ASP A 167 -13.23 0.58 -30.35
CA ASP A 167 -12.62 -0.31 -31.34
C ASP A 167 -12.93 -1.79 -31.13
N CYS A 168 -13.60 -2.18 -30.05
CA CYS A 168 -13.88 -3.59 -29.77
C CYS A 168 -15.31 -3.95 -29.42
N ASP A 169 -16.18 -2.98 -29.10
CA ASP A 169 -17.51 -3.30 -28.56
C ASP A 169 -18.66 -2.50 -29.24
N GLY A 170 -19.37 -3.15 -30.17
CA GLY A 170 -20.77 -2.82 -30.48
C GLY A 170 -21.04 -1.65 -31.43
N PHE A 171 -20.04 -1.11 -32.11
CA PHE A 171 -20.20 -0.06 -33.14
C PHE A 171 -20.19 -0.58 -34.58
N ASP A 172 -20.19 -1.91 -34.81
CA ASP A 172 -20.15 -2.55 -36.14
C ASP A 172 -21.45 -2.37 -36.97
N GLU A 173 -22.47 -1.71 -36.44
CA GLU A 173 -23.70 -1.39 -37.17
C GLU A 173 -23.53 -0.15 -38.06
N PRO A 174 -24.30 -0.01 -39.17
CA PRO A 174 -24.20 1.13 -40.10
C PRO A 174 -24.40 2.51 -39.45
N ASP A 175 -25.07 2.57 -38.30
CA ASP A 175 -25.34 3.79 -37.54
C ASP A 175 -24.26 4.07 -36.45
N GLY A 176 -23.22 3.23 -36.31
CA GLY A 176 -22.18 3.34 -35.28
C GLY A 176 -21.55 4.72 -35.13
N PRO A 177 -21.04 5.34 -36.22
CA PRO A 177 -20.47 6.69 -36.17
C PRO A 177 -21.49 7.78 -35.75
N ARG A 178 -22.78 7.62 -36.11
CA ARG A 178 -23.84 8.56 -35.69
C ARG A 178 -24.16 8.42 -34.21
N ILE A 179 -24.00 7.22 -33.64
CA ILE A 179 -24.22 6.97 -32.20
C ILE A 179 -23.09 7.58 -31.38
N GLN A 180 -21.84 7.47 -31.83
CA GLN A 180 -20.66 8.03 -31.14
C GLN A 180 -20.80 9.53 -30.87
N GLU A 181 -21.22 10.32 -31.86
CA GLU A 181 -21.46 11.77 -31.71
C GLU A 181 -22.55 12.15 -30.68
N LEU A 182 -23.35 11.19 -30.24
CA LEU A 182 -24.46 11.38 -29.31
C LEU A 182 -24.13 10.89 -27.89
N LEU A 183 -22.95 10.33 -27.70
CA LEU A 183 -22.50 9.77 -26.42
C LEU A 183 -21.54 10.73 -25.71
N LEU A 184 -21.45 10.54 -24.40
CA LEU A 184 -20.41 11.19 -23.61
C LEU A 184 -19.21 10.25 -23.54
N THR A 185 -18.05 10.76 -23.90
CA THR A 185 -16.78 10.04 -23.74
C THR A 185 -16.27 10.15 -22.31
N CYS A 186 -15.60 9.12 -21.78
CA CYS A 186 -14.98 9.19 -20.46
C CYS A 186 -13.54 9.72 -20.50
N SER A 187 -12.89 9.59 -21.66
CA SER A 187 -11.54 10.07 -21.92
C SER A 187 -11.49 10.51 -23.38
N PRO A 188 -11.43 11.82 -23.66
CA PRO A 188 -11.32 12.32 -25.03
C PRO A 188 -9.90 12.14 -25.59
N SER A 189 -9.16 11.11 -25.14
CA SER A 189 -7.86 10.77 -25.69
C SER A 189 -8.07 10.05 -27.01
N PRO A 190 -7.46 10.50 -28.12
CA PRO A 190 -7.60 9.86 -29.43
C PRO A 190 -7.27 8.36 -29.42
N ASP A 191 -6.34 7.95 -28.54
CA ASP A 191 -5.82 6.58 -28.50
C ASP A 191 -6.68 5.61 -27.67
N PHE A 192 -7.57 6.11 -26.81
CA PHE A 192 -8.34 5.28 -25.86
C PHE A 192 -9.70 5.91 -25.54
N GLU A 193 -10.54 6.05 -26.56
CA GLU A 193 -11.91 6.50 -26.36
C GLU A 193 -12.79 5.36 -25.85
N PHE A 194 -13.37 5.57 -24.67
CA PHE A 194 -14.33 4.64 -24.09
C PHE A 194 -15.60 5.36 -23.62
N TYR A 195 -16.70 4.65 -23.79
CA TYR A 195 -18.05 5.12 -23.54
C TYR A 195 -18.64 4.41 -22.34
N TRP A 196 -19.60 5.06 -21.68
CA TRP A 196 -20.35 4.41 -20.61
C TRP A 196 -21.39 3.44 -21.21
N GLY A 197 -21.16 2.13 -21.10
CA GLY A 197 -21.97 1.10 -21.73
C GLY A 197 -23.48 1.21 -21.49
N PRO A 198 -23.95 1.45 -20.25
CA PRO A 198 -25.37 1.72 -20.01
C PRO A 198 -25.93 2.94 -20.77
N ASP A 199 -25.12 3.98 -21.02
CA ASP A 199 -25.53 5.15 -21.80
C ASP A 199 -25.57 4.79 -23.30
N VAL A 200 -24.61 4.01 -23.79
CA VAL A 200 -24.61 3.45 -25.16
C VAL A 200 -25.91 2.69 -25.41
N ASN A 201 -26.21 1.72 -24.55
CA ASN A 201 -27.43 0.91 -24.65
C ASN A 201 -28.71 1.75 -24.62
N ALA A 202 -28.76 2.77 -23.76
CA ALA A 202 -29.91 3.66 -23.66
C ALA A 202 -30.12 4.50 -24.93
N ILE A 203 -29.05 5.09 -25.47
CA ILE A 203 -29.10 5.91 -26.69
C ILE A 203 -29.40 5.04 -27.92
N SER A 204 -28.73 3.89 -28.07
CA SER A 204 -28.99 2.95 -29.16
C SER A 204 -30.45 2.49 -29.17
N LYS A 205 -31.03 2.19 -28.01
CA LYS A 205 -32.44 1.82 -27.90
C LYS A 205 -33.39 2.97 -28.31
N GLN A 206 -33.09 4.20 -27.91
CA GLN A 206 -33.89 5.37 -28.28
C GLN A 206 -33.83 5.66 -29.79
N LEU A 207 -32.63 5.63 -30.36
CA LEU A 207 -32.43 5.82 -31.81
C LEU A 207 -33.13 4.74 -32.61
N LYS A 208 -33.02 3.47 -32.20
CA LYS A 208 -33.73 2.37 -32.85
C LYS A 208 -35.24 2.59 -32.87
N SER A 209 -35.83 2.97 -31.73
CA SER A 209 -37.26 3.28 -31.65
C SER A 209 -37.68 4.41 -32.58
N LEU A 210 -36.90 5.49 -32.66
CA LEU A 210 -37.20 6.63 -33.54
C LEU A 210 -37.02 6.26 -35.02
N ASN A 211 -36.00 5.48 -35.36
CA ASN A 211 -35.78 4.95 -36.70
C ASN A 211 -36.89 3.98 -37.12
N ASP A 212 -37.39 3.14 -36.22
CA ASP A 212 -38.50 2.24 -36.49
C ASP A 212 -39.81 3.02 -36.73
N ASP A 213 -40.03 4.13 -36.02
CA ASP A 213 -41.15 5.04 -36.26
C ASP A 213 -41.07 5.72 -37.64
N VAL A 214 -39.87 6.10 -38.07
CA VAL A 214 -39.61 6.62 -39.42
C VAL A 214 -39.90 5.55 -40.48
N LYS A 215 -39.40 4.33 -40.30
CA LYS A 215 -39.63 3.20 -41.21
C LYS A 215 -41.11 2.82 -41.30
N ALA A 216 -41.84 2.93 -40.19
CA ALA A 216 -43.28 2.69 -40.13
C ALA A 216 -44.12 3.84 -40.73
N GLY A 217 -43.49 4.91 -41.21
CA GLY A 217 -44.17 6.05 -41.84
C GLY A 217 -45.04 6.86 -40.87
N LYS A 218 -44.72 6.85 -39.56
CA LYS A 218 -45.49 7.61 -38.57
C LYS A 218 -45.38 9.12 -38.85
N PRO A 219 -46.47 9.89 -38.69
CA PRO A 219 -46.44 11.33 -38.92
C PRO A 219 -45.43 12.00 -37.98
N HIS A 220 -44.67 12.95 -38.51
CA HIS A 220 -43.61 13.71 -37.80
C HIS A 220 -42.43 12.90 -37.26
N ALA A 221 -42.33 11.59 -37.51
CA ALA A 221 -41.25 10.75 -36.96
C ALA A 221 -39.85 11.23 -37.36
N GLN A 222 -39.65 11.61 -38.64
CA GLN A 222 -38.37 12.13 -39.11
C GLN A 222 -37.96 13.41 -38.36
N ARG A 223 -38.91 14.33 -38.17
CA ARG A 223 -38.68 15.57 -37.44
C ARG A 223 -38.30 15.30 -35.98
N LEU A 224 -38.96 14.35 -35.33
CA LEU A 224 -38.65 13.97 -33.94
C LEU A 224 -37.24 13.37 -33.82
N LEU A 225 -36.83 12.54 -34.79
CA LEU A 225 -35.47 12.00 -34.86
C LEU A 225 -34.42 13.11 -35.01
N ASP A 226 -34.63 14.03 -35.95
CA ASP A 226 -33.70 15.14 -36.21
C ASP A 226 -33.61 16.09 -35.01
N GLU A 227 -34.74 16.41 -34.36
CA GLU A 227 -34.77 17.22 -33.14
C GLU A 227 -34.03 16.54 -31.98
N PHE A 228 -34.19 15.22 -31.81
CA PHE A 228 -33.48 14.43 -30.80
C PHE A 228 -31.97 14.45 -31.03
N VAL A 229 -31.52 14.10 -32.25
CA VAL A 229 -30.09 14.07 -32.63
C VAL A 229 -29.47 15.45 -32.45
N ALA A 230 -30.11 16.50 -32.97
CA ALA A 230 -29.60 17.86 -32.86
C ALA A 230 -29.55 18.35 -31.41
N LYS A 231 -30.55 18.01 -30.58
CA LYS A 231 -30.54 18.32 -29.15
C LYS A 231 -29.39 17.63 -28.45
N ARG A 232 -29.23 16.32 -28.65
CA ARG A 232 -28.22 15.53 -27.96
C ARG A 232 -26.80 15.93 -28.36
N ARG A 233 -26.55 16.16 -29.65
CA ARG A 233 -25.26 16.67 -30.14
C ARG A 233 -24.88 17.99 -29.47
N ARG A 234 -25.83 18.94 -29.36
CA ARG A 234 -25.58 20.22 -28.66
C ARG A 234 -25.27 20.03 -27.18
N GLU A 235 -25.94 19.10 -26.50
CA GLU A 235 -25.66 18.79 -25.10
C GLU A 235 -24.25 18.21 -24.93
N VAL A 236 -23.86 17.21 -25.73
CA VAL A 236 -22.53 16.58 -25.69
C VAL A 236 -21.42 17.62 -25.90
N GLN A 237 -21.53 18.44 -26.96
CA GLN A 237 -20.55 19.49 -27.26
C GLN A 237 -20.40 20.51 -26.12
N LEU A 238 -21.50 20.87 -25.47
CA LEU A 238 -21.46 21.80 -24.35
C LEU A 238 -20.80 21.18 -23.11
N ILE A 239 -21.06 19.88 -22.86
CA ILE A 239 -20.46 19.13 -21.76
C ILE A 239 -18.96 18.99 -21.96
N GLU A 240 -18.50 18.58 -23.15
CA GLU A 240 -17.08 18.43 -23.47
C GLU A 240 -16.31 19.74 -23.28
N LYS A 241 -16.87 20.85 -23.79
CA LYS A 241 -16.30 22.19 -23.63
C LYS A 241 -16.13 22.57 -22.16
N ASP A 242 -17.14 22.27 -21.33
CA ASP A 242 -17.14 22.64 -19.92
C ASP A 242 -16.33 21.66 -19.05
N ALA A 243 -16.21 20.39 -19.44
CA ALA A 243 -15.61 19.33 -18.66
C ALA A 243 -14.14 19.62 -18.30
N VAL A 244 -13.35 20.13 -19.25
CA VAL A 244 -11.94 20.49 -19.02
C VAL A 244 -11.81 21.54 -17.91
N LYS A 245 -12.65 22.58 -17.95
CA LYS A 245 -12.66 23.65 -16.94
C LYS A 245 -13.04 23.12 -15.57
N HIS A 246 -14.03 22.24 -15.49
CA HIS A 246 -14.46 21.62 -14.24
C HIS A 246 -13.43 20.65 -13.66
N LYS A 247 -12.72 19.91 -14.52
CA LYS A 247 -11.59 19.05 -14.13
C LYS A 247 -10.47 19.86 -13.50
N ILE A 248 -10.03 20.95 -14.15
CA ILE A 248 -9.01 21.86 -13.61
C ILE A 248 -9.40 22.38 -12.22
N TRP A 249 -10.68 22.74 -12.06
CA TRP A 249 -11.19 23.17 -10.76
C TRP A 249 -11.09 22.06 -9.71
N ALA A 250 -11.51 20.83 -10.03
CA ALA A 250 -11.47 19.71 -9.11
C ALA A 250 -10.04 19.34 -8.69
N ASP A 251 -9.11 19.34 -9.65
CA ASP A 251 -7.68 19.11 -9.39
C ASP A 251 -7.11 20.16 -8.42
N LYS A 252 -7.52 21.43 -8.59
CA LYS A 252 -7.15 22.51 -7.67
C LYS A 252 -7.71 22.30 -6.26
N GLN A 253 -8.95 21.83 -6.12
CA GLN A 253 -9.52 21.51 -4.81
C GLN A 253 -8.80 20.34 -4.15
N GLU A 254 -8.50 19.29 -4.92
CA GLU A 254 -7.79 18.12 -4.40
C GLU A 254 -6.37 18.49 -3.97
N LYS A 255 -5.65 19.31 -4.75
CA LYS A 255 -4.35 19.85 -4.37
C LYS A 255 -4.42 20.66 -3.07
N ARG A 256 -5.44 21.51 -2.91
CA ARG A 256 -5.66 22.27 -1.66
C ARG A 256 -5.91 21.35 -0.48
N ARG A 257 -6.74 20.32 -0.65
CA ARG A 257 -7.03 19.32 0.38
C ARG A 257 -5.76 18.58 0.81
N LYS A 258 -5.01 18.02 -0.15
CA LYS A 258 -3.72 17.34 0.11
C LYS A 258 -2.74 18.26 0.84
N SER A 259 -2.66 19.53 0.42
CA SER A 259 -1.81 20.54 1.07
C SER A 259 -2.24 20.83 2.52
N SER A 260 -3.54 20.94 2.78
CA SER A 260 -4.07 21.15 4.14
C SER A 260 -3.80 19.96 5.05
N LEU A 261 -3.95 18.73 4.54
CA LEU A 261 -3.61 17.52 5.29
C LEU A 261 -2.11 17.42 5.56
N ALA A 262 -1.26 17.72 4.59
CA ALA A 262 0.19 17.76 4.77
C ALA A 262 0.61 18.79 5.82
N LYS A 263 -0.05 19.96 5.87
CA LYS A 263 0.17 20.96 6.94
C LYS A 263 -0.18 20.40 8.32
N LEU A 264 -1.30 19.68 8.45
CA LEU A 264 -1.70 19.04 9.70
C LEU A 264 -0.72 17.94 10.12
N THR A 265 -0.31 17.07 9.20
CA THR A 265 0.70 16.04 9.45
C THR A 265 2.02 16.67 9.90
N LYS A 266 2.50 17.71 9.21
CA LYS A 266 3.72 18.44 9.59
C LYS A 266 3.60 19.07 10.98
N ALA A 267 2.48 19.73 11.27
CA ALA A 267 2.24 20.35 12.58
C ALA A 267 2.19 19.29 13.68
N ARG A 268 1.58 18.13 13.42
CA ARG A 268 1.55 16.99 14.34
C ARG A 268 2.96 16.49 14.62
N LEU A 269 3.75 16.21 13.58
CA LEU A 269 5.13 15.76 13.71
C LEU A 269 5.95 16.74 14.57
N MET A 270 5.89 18.04 14.26
CA MET A 270 6.61 19.07 15.04
C MET A 270 6.23 19.07 16.52
N GLN A 271 4.95 18.86 16.85
CA GLN A 271 4.51 18.77 18.24
C GLN A 271 5.02 17.51 18.94
N ILE A 272 5.01 16.36 18.23
CA ILE A 272 5.57 15.10 18.74
C ILE A 272 7.07 15.25 18.99
N GLU A 273 7.83 15.73 18.00
CA GLU A 273 9.28 15.94 18.12
C GLU A 273 9.60 16.83 19.31
N LYS A 274 8.88 17.96 19.47
CA LYS A 274 9.07 18.86 20.60
C LYS A 274 8.83 18.15 21.94
N ARG A 275 7.69 17.46 22.10
CA ARG A 275 7.36 16.78 23.36
C ARG A 275 8.37 15.68 23.71
N LEU A 276 8.88 14.96 22.72
CA LEU A 276 9.90 13.93 22.96
C LEU A 276 11.26 14.52 23.36
N VAL A 277 11.67 15.63 22.76
CA VAL A 277 12.87 16.36 23.21
C VAL A 277 12.69 16.84 24.65
N ASP A 278 11.52 17.39 24.99
CA ASP A 278 11.21 17.84 26.36
C ASP A 278 11.23 16.66 27.37
N MET A 279 10.98 15.43 26.91
CA MET A 279 11.08 14.19 27.69
C MET A 279 12.51 13.60 27.73
N GLY A 280 13.49 14.23 27.09
CA GLY A 280 14.90 13.82 27.14
C GLY A 280 15.38 12.94 25.97
N TRP A 281 14.55 12.74 24.93
CA TRP A 281 14.99 12.00 23.75
C TRP A 281 15.88 12.86 22.83
N SER A 282 16.92 12.24 22.27
CA SER A 282 17.83 12.93 21.36
C SER A 282 17.18 13.15 19.98
N LYS A 283 17.58 14.21 19.26
CA LYS A 283 17.11 14.47 17.89
C LYS A 283 17.46 13.34 16.91
N SER A 284 18.53 12.58 17.18
CA SER A 284 18.95 11.43 16.38
C SER A 284 17.98 10.25 16.54
N ASP A 285 17.50 10.01 17.77
CA ASP A 285 16.52 8.96 18.06
C ASP A 285 15.15 9.30 17.47
N ILE A 286 14.74 10.57 17.58
CA ILE A 286 13.47 11.07 17.06
C ILE A 286 13.36 10.93 15.53
N CYS A 287 14.48 10.89 14.80
CA CYS A 287 14.46 10.71 13.35
C CYS A 287 13.74 9.42 12.93
N ALA A 288 13.82 8.35 13.74
CA ALA A 288 13.15 7.09 13.47
C ALA A 288 11.62 7.21 13.49
N ILE A 289 11.07 8.12 14.29
CA ILE A 289 9.63 8.32 14.42
C ILE A 289 9.01 8.98 13.19
N ARG A 290 9.79 9.65 12.33
CA ARG A 290 9.24 10.38 11.18
C ARG A 290 8.46 9.48 10.22
N THR A 291 8.79 8.19 10.19
CA THR A 291 8.12 7.18 9.38
C THR A 291 7.02 6.43 10.15
N ALA A 292 6.89 6.64 11.47
CA ALA A 292 5.89 5.96 12.28
C ALA A 292 4.46 6.39 11.87
N PRO A 293 3.50 5.45 11.79
CA PRO A 293 2.11 5.76 11.45
C PRO A 293 1.49 6.80 12.38
N GLU A 294 1.81 6.75 13.68
CA GLU A 294 1.31 7.67 14.70
C GLU A 294 1.69 9.13 14.45
N ALA A 295 2.88 9.35 13.88
CA ALA A 295 3.41 10.67 13.56
C ALA A 295 2.89 11.21 12.22
N SER A 296 2.54 10.31 11.29
CA SER A 296 2.11 10.64 9.93
C SER A 296 0.63 11.02 9.80
N LYS A 297 -0.17 10.84 10.86
CA LYS A 297 -1.62 11.15 10.84
C LYS A 297 -1.90 12.64 10.63
N SER A 298 -2.84 12.96 9.74
CA SER A 298 -3.25 14.34 9.43
C SER A 298 -4.29 14.89 10.42
N VAL A 299 -4.01 14.80 11.73
CA VAL A 299 -4.91 15.24 12.80
C VAL A 299 -4.12 15.99 13.86
N LEU A 300 -4.73 17.05 14.42
CA LEU A 300 -4.14 17.79 15.54
C LEU A 300 -3.87 16.86 16.73
N LEU A 301 -2.76 17.11 17.42
CA LEU A 301 -2.40 16.36 18.61
C LEU A 301 -2.98 17.05 19.84
N SER A 302 -4.08 16.51 20.37
CA SER A 302 -4.59 16.90 21.68
C SER A 302 -3.86 16.15 22.80
N ASP A 303 -3.95 16.62 24.04
CA ASP A 303 -3.30 15.97 25.18
C ASP A 303 -3.84 14.56 25.44
N GLY A 304 -5.15 14.35 25.28
CA GLY A 304 -5.73 13.01 25.35
C GLY A 304 -5.39 12.11 24.16
N ALA A 305 -4.97 12.66 23.02
CA ALA A 305 -4.40 11.88 21.93
C ALA A 305 -2.93 11.55 22.19
N TRP A 306 -2.18 12.46 22.83
CA TRP A 306 -0.78 12.27 23.20
C TRP A 306 -0.59 11.10 24.15
N SER A 307 -1.40 10.99 25.21
CA SER A 307 -1.31 9.88 26.17
C SER A 307 -1.51 8.50 25.54
N ARG A 308 -2.29 8.40 24.47
CA ARG A 308 -2.51 7.15 23.73
C ARG A 308 -1.41 6.83 22.72
N VAL A 309 -0.74 7.86 22.21
CA VAL A 309 0.28 7.75 21.16
C VAL A 309 1.67 7.53 21.77
N LEU A 310 1.96 8.16 22.90
CA LEU A 310 3.27 8.14 23.55
C LEU A 310 3.81 6.70 23.78
N PRO A 311 3.05 5.74 24.35
CA PRO A 311 3.58 4.39 24.57
C PRO A 311 3.99 3.68 23.28
N LYS A 312 3.29 3.95 22.17
CA LYS A 312 3.62 3.38 20.85
C LYS A 312 4.90 3.99 20.28
N LEU A 313 5.08 5.29 20.47
CA LEU A 313 6.30 5.99 20.07
C LEU A 313 7.49 5.53 20.89
N GLU A 314 7.34 5.34 22.21
CA GLU A 314 8.40 4.82 23.07
C GLU A 314 8.81 3.40 22.67
N ALA A 315 7.85 2.53 22.35
CA ALA A 315 8.15 1.20 21.82
C ALA A 315 8.94 1.27 20.51
N HIS A 316 8.56 2.17 19.59
CA HIS A 316 9.28 2.37 18.32
C HIS A 316 10.70 2.90 18.53
N LEU A 317 10.90 3.84 19.47
CA LEU A 317 12.21 4.37 19.82
C LEU A 317 13.11 3.33 20.49
N ALA A 318 12.55 2.51 21.37
CA ALA A 318 13.28 1.42 22.02
C ALA A 318 13.75 0.39 20.99
N GLU A 319 12.88 0.05 20.03
CA GLU A 319 13.21 -0.83 18.91
C GLU A 319 14.34 -0.26 18.06
N ASP A 320 14.24 1.02 17.67
CA ASP A 320 15.26 1.68 16.87
C ASP A 320 16.61 1.75 17.58
N LYS A 321 16.63 2.05 18.89
CA LYS A 321 17.86 2.01 19.71
C LYS A 321 18.47 0.61 19.74
N ARG A 322 17.66 -0.43 19.93
CA ARG A 322 18.12 -1.82 19.92
C ARG A 322 18.72 -2.19 18.57
N ARG A 323 18.05 -1.83 17.47
CA ARG A 323 18.54 -2.05 16.10
C ARG A 323 19.87 -1.34 15.86
N LYS A 324 20.00 -0.07 16.25
CA LYS A 324 21.25 0.69 16.12
C LYS A 324 22.40 0.07 16.91
N LEU A 325 22.12 -0.43 18.12
CA LEU A 325 23.12 -1.10 18.95
C LEU A 325 23.57 -2.42 18.30
N GLU A 326 22.64 -3.22 17.79
CA GLU A 326 22.97 -4.46 17.10
C GLU A 326 23.76 -4.21 15.81
N GLU A 327 23.36 -3.22 15.00
CA GLU A 327 24.12 -2.82 13.81
C GLU A 327 25.54 -2.34 14.15
N ALA A 328 25.69 -1.60 15.26
CA ALA A 328 27.00 -1.17 15.73
C ALA A 328 27.86 -2.37 16.19
N ARG A 329 27.25 -3.34 16.87
CA ARG A 329 27.89 -4.58 17.31
C ARG A 329 28.34 -5.43 16.12
N VAL A 330 27.49 -5.63 15.12
CA VAL A 330 27.82 -6.38 13.90
C VAL A 330 29.00 -5.72 13.19
N LYS A 331 28.95 -4.40 12.96
CA LYS A 331 30.05 -3.66 12.31
C LYS A 331 31.36 -3.75 13.10
N GLN A 332 31.28 -3.72 14.42
CA GLN A 332 32.46 -3.88 15.26
C GLN A 332 33.06 -5.29 15.14
N VAL A 333 32.23 -6.34 15.23
CA VAL A 333 32.65 -7.72 15.08
C VAL A 333 33.30 -7.93 13.71
N GLU A 334 32.71 -7.38 12.64
CA GLU A 334 33.30 -7.40 11.30
C GLU A 334 34.67 -6.70 11.24
N ALA A 335 34.77 -5.50 11.82
CA ALA A 335 36.02 -4.73 11.86
C ALA A 335 37.12 -5.48 12.64
N ARG A 336 36.79 -6.05 13.80
CA ARG A 336 37.74 -6.83 14.62
C ARG A 336 38.10 -8.16 13.98
N THR A 337 37.15 -8.83 13.33
CA THR A 337 37.42 -10.04 12.54
C THR A 337 38.40 -9.74 11.41
N LYS A 338 38.28 -8.60 10.75
CA LYS A 338 39.25 -8.16 9.73
C LYS A 338 40.65 -7.97 10.33
N ILE A 339 40.77 -7.27 11.46
CA ILE A 339 42.06 -7.09 12.16
C ILE A 339 42.66 -8.45 12.54
N PHE A 340 41.83 -9.38 13.05
CA PHE A 340 42.24 -10.74 13.38
C PHE A 340 42.76 -11.49 12.14
N ILE A 341 42.01 -11.50 11.04
CA ILE A 341 42.39 -12.20 9.80
C ILE A 341 43.73 -11.67 9.29
N GLU A 342 43.90 -10.34 9.25
CA GLU A 342 45.16 -9.72 8.82
C GLU A 342 46.34 -10.12 9.73
N GLY A 343 46.13 -10.17 11.05
CA GLY A 343 47.14 -10.66 12.00
C GLY A 343 47.44 -12.15 11.84
N TYR A 344 46.41 -12.96 11.62
CA TYR A 344 46.53 -14.40 11.46
C TYR A 344 47.23 -14.78 10.16
N HIS A 345 47.00 -14.04 9.07
CA HIS A 345 47.75 -14.22 7.82
C HIS A 345 49.23 -13.90 8.00
N LYS A 346 49.57 -12.80 8.68
CA LYS A 346 50.96 -12.48 9.02
C LYS A 346 51.62 -13.58 9.86
N PHE A 347 50.89 -14.17 10.80
CA PHE A 347 51.35 -15.32 11.55
C PHE A 347 51.59 -16.53 10.64
N LYS A 348 50.63 -16.87 9.75
CA LYS A 348 50.77 -17.96 8.77
C LYS A 348 52.02 -17.81 7.89
N ASP A 349 52.37 -16.59 7.52
CA ASP A 349 53.58 -16.30 6.73
C ASP A 349 54.88 -16.64 7.47
N THR A 350 54.86 -16.69 8.81
CA THR A 350 56.01 -17.14 9.62
C THR A 350 56.10 -18.66 9.77
N VAL A 351 55.04 -19.39 9.42
CA VAL A 351 54.95 -20.85 9.51
C VAL A 351 55.38 -21.46 8.18
N HIS A 352 56.14 -22.56 8.22
CA HIS A 352 56.59 -23.24 7.00
C HIS A 352 55.39 -23.72 6.16
N PRO A 353 55.38 -23.53 4.81
CA PRO A 353 54.21 -23.81 3.97
C PRO A 353 53.64 -25.22 4.09
N THR A 354 54.48 -26.24 4.30
CA THR A 354 54.00 -27.62 4.48
C THR A 354 53.13 -27.75 5.73
N GLN A 355 53.39 -26.96 6.78
CA GLN A 355 52.66 -27.00 8.05
C GLN A 355 51.31 -26.28 8.01
N HIS A 356 51.00 -25.55 6.94
CA HIS A 356 49.74 -24.80 6.81
C HIS A 356 48.50 -25.71 6.88
N VAL A 357 48.62 -26.98 6.48
CA VAL A 357 47.52 -27.96 6.55
C VAL A 357 47.06 -28.27 7.98
N LEU A 358 47.97 -28.14 8.95
CA LEU A 358 47.68 -28.37 10.37
C LEU A 358 47.06 -27.13 11.03
N LEU A 359 47.14 -25.96 10.39
CA LEU A 359 46.57 -24.72 10.90
C LEU A 359 45.05 -24.68 10.68
N PRO A 360 44.27 -24.06 11.59
CA PRO A 360 42.87 -23.80 11.34
C PRO A 360 42.66 -22.88 10.14
N SER A 361 41.54 -23.05 9.42
CA SER A 361 41.09 -22.04 8.45
C SER A 361 40.78 -20.72 9.16
N ASP A 362 40.68 -19.62 8.41
CA ASP A 362 40.45 -18.29 9.02
C ASP A 362 39.14 -18.26 9.82
N SER A 363 38.10 -18.91 9.29
CA SER A 363 36.83 -19.10 10.00
C SER A 363 37.02 -19.92 11.28
N GLN A 364 37.65 -21.09 11.20
CA GLN A 364 37.89 -21.94 12.38
C GLN A 364 38.73 -21.22 13.46
N ALA A 365 39.77 -20.50 13.05
CA ALA A 365 40.63 -19.75 13.95
C ALA A 365 39.86 -18.63 14.67
N SER A 366 38.94 -17.94 13.97
CA SER A 366 38.09 -16.90 14.57
C SER A 366 37.11 -17.41 15.64
N TYR A 367 36.78 -18.71 15.63
CA TYR A 367 35.90 -19.34 16.61
C TYR A 367 36.63 -19.95 17.82
N LEU A 368 37.98 -20.00 17.80
CA LEU A 368 38.74 -20.42 18.97
C LEU A 368 38.50 -19.45 20.12
N LYS A 369 38.30 -19.97 21.34
CA LYS A 369 37.87 -19.20 22.52
C LYS A 369 38.81 -18.02 22.80
N GLU A 370 40.09 -18.20 22.51
CA GLU A 370 41.18 -17.26 22.72
C GLU A 370 41.12 -16.06 21.77
N PHE A 371 40.54 -16.22 20.57
CA PHE A 371 40.35 -15.11 19.63
C PHE A 371 38.91 -14.59 19.65
N ARG A 372 37.94 -15.49 19.85
CA ARG A 372 36.52 -15.18 19.85
C ARG A 372 36.14 -14.16 20.92
N HIS A 373 36.72 -14.26 22.12
CA HIS A 373 36.40 -13.31 23.19
C HIS A 373 36.87 -11.87 22.90
N LEU A 374 37.93 -11.69 22.09
CA LEU A 374 38.37 -10.37 21.64
C LEU A 374 37.52 -9.85 20.47
N ILE A 375 37.14 -10.74 19.56
CA ILE A 375 36.27 -10.41 18.42
C ILE A 375 34.89 -9.97 18.93
N ASP A 376 34.30 -10.74 19.84
CA ASP A 376 32.96 -10.52 20.41
C ASP A 376 32.94 -9.63 21.66
N ALA A 377 34.09 -9.03 22.05
CA ALA A 377 34.17 -8.16 23.21
C ALA A 377 33.13 -7.02 23.15
N ASP A 378 32.79 -6.43 24.29
CA ASP A 378 31.81 -5.33 24.32
C ASP A 378 32.27 -4.13 23.47
N ILE A 379 31.31 -3.29 23.06
CA ILE A 379 31.54 -2.18 22.15
C ILE A 379 32.51 -1.15 22.70
N ASP A 380 32.51 -1.00 24.02
CA ASP A 380 33.33 -0.04 24.77
C ASP A 380 34.80 -0.50 24.94
N VAL A 381 35.15 -1.72 24.54
CA VAL A 381 36.51 -2.25 24.65
C VAL A 381 37.30 -1.91 23.38
N ASP A 382 38.37 -1.13 23.50
CA ASP A 382 39.24 -0.84 22.36
C ASP A 382 40.14 -2.04 22.06
N ILE A 383 39.87 -2.74 20.95
CA ILE A 383 40.64 -3.88 20.48
C ILE A 383 41.41 -3.47 19.23
N THR A 384 42.73 -3.45 19.35
CA THR A 384 43.65 -3.03 18.29
C THR A 384 44.41 -4.21 17.71
N ALA A 385 45.09 -4.01 16.58
CA ALA A 385 45.98 -5.02 15.99
C ALA A 385 47.03 -5.55 17.00
N ASN A 386 47.51 -4.68 17.90
CA ASN A 386 48.44 -5.05 18.95
C ASN A 386 47.84 -6.02 19.99
N SER A 387 46.52 -5.97 20.19
CA SER A 387 45.82 -6.87 21.12
C SER A 387 45.85 -8.31 20.60
N PHE A 388 45.70 -8.49 19.28
CA PHE A 388 45.86 -9.79 18.64
C PHE A 388 47.33 -10.18 18.49
N ALA A 389 48.23 -9.24 18.18
CA ALA A 389 49.67 -9.51 18.05
C ALA A 389 50.27 -10.16 19.31
N ARG A 390 49.92 -9.66 20.50
CA ARG A 390 50.35 -10.26 21.78
C ARG A 390 49.89 -11.70 21.94
N LEU A 391 48.67 -12.03 21.53
CA LEU A 391 48.19 -13.40 21.57
C LEU A 391 48.95 -14.31 20.59
N PHE A 392 49.32 -13.79 19.42
CA PHE A 392 50.13 -14.55 18.46
C PHE A 392 51.58 -14.72 18.95
N GLU A 393 52.14 -13.75 19.68
CA GLU A 393 53.48 -13.80 20.27
C GLU A 393 53.54 -14.74 21.49
N ASP A 394 52.55 -14.69 22.38
CA ASP A 394 52.53 -15.43 23.65
C ASP A 394 52.02 -16.89 23.50
N GLN A 395 51.47 -17.29 22.34
CA GLN A 395 50.80 -18.59 22.19
C GLN A 395 51.10 -19.35 20.87
N PRO A 396 52.34 -19.81 20.63
CA PRO A 396 52.56 -20.96 19.75
C PRO A 396 51.79 -22.21 20.23
N GLY A 397 51.48 -22.27 21.53
CA GLY A 397 50.77 -23.35 22.22
C GLY A 397 49.32 -23.59 21.77
N ILE A 398 48.58 -22.55 21.36
CA ILE A 398 47.20 -22.71 20.86
C ILE A 398 47.23 -23.45 19.52
N VAL A 399 48.09 -23.01 18.62
CA VAL A 399 48.27 -23.62 17.30
C VAL A 399 48.84 -25.03 17.44
N ALA A 400 49.77 -25.23 18.36
CA ALA A 400 50.31 -26.55 18.69
C ALA A 400 49.25 -27.51 19.25
N SER A 401 48.39 -27.04 20.17
CA SER A 401 47.28 -27.83 20.71
C SER A 401 46.26 -28.19 19.63
N TRP A 402 45.94 -27.25 18.73
CA TRP A 402 45.05 -27.48 17.61
C TRP A 402 45.65 -28.43 16.57
N ALA A 403 46.93 -28.24 16.24
CA ALA A 403 47.68 -29.11 15.35
C ALA A 403 47.71 -30.55 15.89
N SER A 404 47.94 -30.73 17.19
CA SER A 404 47.95 -32.06 17.83
C SER A 404 46.58 -32.74 17.81
N VAL A 405 45.49 -32.01 18.08
CA VAL A 405 44.12 -32.53 17.98
C VAL A 405 43.79 -32.91 16.53
N ARG A 406 44.14 -32.06 15.57
CA ARG A 406 43.88 -32.29 14.15
C ARG A 406 44.72 -33.43 13.58
N GLU A 407 45.97 -33.52 13.98
CA GLU A 407 46.88 -34.62 13.64
C GLU A 407 46.31 -35.95 14.15
N THR A 408 45.88 -36.01 15.42
CA THR A 408 45.26 -37.20 16.00
C THR A 408 44.00 -37.60 15.20
N ALA A 409 43.14 -36.64 14.88
CA ALA A 409 41.93 -36.88 14.09
C ALA A 409 42.25 -37.36 12.66
N ILE A 410 43.30 -36.85 12.02
CA ILE A 410 43.74 -37.33 10.69
C ILE A 410 44.31 -38.74 10.79
N LEU A 411 45.11 -39.02 11.83
CA LEU A 411 45.66 -40.36 12.08
C LEU A 411 44.56 -41.38 12.42
N ASP A 412 43.48 -40.97 13.07
CA ASP A 412 42.29 -41.79 13.31
C ASP A 412 41.58 -42.23 12.02
N LEU A 413 41.66 -41.40 10.97
CA LEU A 413 41.03 -41.69 9.68
C LEU A 413 41.88 -42.63 8.79
N LEU A 414 43.11 -42.94 9.17
CA LEU A 414 43.98 -43.86 8.43
C LEU A 414 43.63 -45.33 8.73
N PRO A 415 43.64 -46.23 7.73
CA PRO A 415 43.43 -47.66 7.97
C PRO A 415 44.52 -48.26 8.88
N GLU A 416 44.14 -49.26 9.69
CA GLU A 416 44.95 -49.80 10.81
C GLU A 416 46.38 -50.20 10.42
N ASN A 417 46.58 -50.68 9.19
CA ASN A 417 47.89 -51.09 8.66
C ASN A 417 48.88 -49.92 8.53
N LEU A 418 48.40 -48.72 8.14
CA LEU A 418 49.22 -47.51 8.05
C LEU A 418 49.45 -46.92 9.44
N ARG A 419 48.43 -46.99 10.29
CA ARG A 419 48.46 -46.49 11.67
C ARG A 419 49.47 -47.23 12.55
N ARG A 420 49.57 -48.56 12.43
CA ARG A 420 50.58 -49.38 13.15
C ARG A 420 52.02 -49.03 12.76
N SER A 421 52.29 -48.75 11.48
CA SER A 421 53.64 -48.33 11.04
C SER A 421 54.10 -47.00 11.63
N TYR A 422 53.15 -46.18 12.08
CA TYR A 422 53.40 -44.88 12.70
C TYR A 422 53.69 -44.98 14.20
N VAL A 423 53.13 -46.00 14.88
CA VAL A 423 53.22 -46.18 16.35
C VAL A 423 54.39 -47.08 16.76
N ASP A 424 54.74 -48.11 15.97
CA ASP A 424 55.76 -49.12 16.33
C ASP A 424 57.23 -48.64 16.22
N GLU A 425 57.51 -47.52 15.53
CA GLU A 425 58.89 -47.01 15.35
C GLU A 425 59.37 -46.03 16.44
N GLY A 426 58.69 -45.96 17.59
CA GLY A 426 59.25 -45.32 18.80
C GLY A 426 59.29 -43.79 18.81
N LEU A 427 58.45 -43.10 18.03
CA LEU A 427 58.21 -41.66 18.21
C LEU A 427 57.24 -41.44 19.39
N VAL A 428 57.80 -41.40 20.59
CA VAL A 428 57.10 -40.94 21.79
C VAL A 428 56.72 -39.46 21.61
N SER A 429 55.43 -39.20 21.76
CA SER A 429 54.75 -37.90 21.73
C SER A 429 54.61 -37.24 20.34
N PRO A 430 53.43 -36.63 20.07
CA PRO A 430 53.23 -35.83 18.87
C PRO A 430 54.31 -34.77 18.88
N THR A 431 55.25 -34.88 17.94
CA THR A 431 56.22 -33.83 17.71
C THR A 431 55.44 -32.70 17.07
N ILE A 432 54.72 -31.93 17.89
CA ILE A 432 54.57 -30.51 17.61
C ILE A 432 55.98 -30.09 17.21
N ALA A 433 56.07 -29.58 15.98
CA ALA A 433 57.15 -28.73 15.61
C ALA A 433 57.21 -27.63 16.67
N THR A 434 58.04 -27.83 17.69
CA THR A 434 58.39 -26.79 18.67
C THR A 434 58.97 -25.57 17.96
N ASN A 435 59.32 -25.74 16.67
CA ASN A 435 59.62 -24.71 15.73
C ASN A 435 58.69 -24.76 14.50
N LEU A 436 57.63 -23.95 14.51
CA LEU A 436 56.69 -23.77 13.38
C LEU A 436 57.38 -23.26 12.08
N SER A 437 58.64 -22.85 12.16
CA SER A 437 59.46 -22.44 11.02
C SER A 437 60.16 -23.60 10.31
N SER A 438 60.05 -24.84 10.80
CA SER A 438 60.66 -26.04 10.22
C SER A 438 59.66 -26.85 9.37
N PRO A 439 60.10 -27.68 8.41
CA PRO A 439 59.20 -28.54 7.63
C PRO A 439 58.54 -29.62 8.52
N LEU A 440 57.41 -30.17 8.07
CA LEU A 440 56.82 -31.37 8.66
C LEU A 440 57.78 -32.56 8.62
N SER A 441 57.57 -33.52 9.51
CA SER A 441 58.26 -34.81 9.43
C SER A 441 58.04 -35.45 8.04
N PRO A 442 59.08 -36.02 7.40
CA PRO A 442 58.99 -36.59 6.04
C PRO A 442 57.87 -37.61 5.83
N ARG A 443 57.42 -38.28 6.92
CA ARG A 443 56.31 -39.25 6.87
C ARG A 443 54.92 -38.61 6.86
N MET A 444 54.76 -37.42 7.44
CA MET A 444 53.48 -36.70 7.39
C MET A 444 53.28 -35.96 6.06
N ASP A 445 54.35 -35.49 5.42
CA ASP A 445 54.28 -34.92 4.07
C ASP A 445 53.64 -35.92 3.08
N LEU A 446 53.97 -37.22 3.22
CA LEU A 446 53.36 -38.30 2.45
C LEU A 446 51.86 -38.48 2.69
N ALA A 447 51.38 -38.29 3.92
CA ALA A 447 49.95 -38.42 4.26
C ALA A 447 49.12 -37.25 3.73
N ILE A 448 49.70 -36.05 3.66
CA ILE A 448 49.06 -34.83 3.15
C ILE A 448 48.92 -34.88 1.62
N HIS A 449 49.88 -35.49 0.92
CA HIS A 449 49.86 -35.64 -0.54
C HIS A 449 49.04 -36.83 -1.06
N ALA A 450 48.59 -37.76 -0.21
CA ALA A 450 47.94 -39.01 -0.63
C ALA A 450 46.42 -38.91 -0.88
N PHE A 451 45.75 -37.81 -0.50
CA PHE A 451 44.31 -37.65 -0.72
C PHE A 451 44.02 -36.62 -1.82
N THR A 452 43.98 -37.08 -3.07
CA THR A 452 43.31 -36.36 -4.16
C THR A 452 41.82 -36.73 -4.15
N CYS A 453 40.94 -35.72 -4.07
CA CYS A 453 39.51 -35.90 -4.25
C CYS A 453 39.26 -36.30 -5.71
N ALA A 454 38.94 -37.56 -5.96
CA ALA A 454 38.38 -37.97 -7.23
C ALA A 454 36.95 -37.42 -7.34
N VAL A 455 36.80 -36.30 -8.04
CA VAL A 455 35.49 -35.88 -8.56
C VAL A 455 35.06 -36.97 -9.54
N VAL A 456 34.21 -37.89 -9.09
CA VAL A 456 33.54 -38.84 -9.98
C VAL A 456 32.48 -38.07 -10.73
N THR A 457 32.83 -37.59 -11.93
CA THR A 457 31.84 -37.19 -12.93
C THR A 457 31.14 -38.46 -13.39
N ILE A 458 29.91 -38.66 -12.93
CA ILE A 458 29.02 -39.68 -13.49
C ILE A 458 28.59 -39.17 -14.87
N CYS A 459 29.07 -39.83 -15.93
CA CYS A 459 28.62 -39.62 -17.31
C CYS A 459 27.16 -40.05 -17.50
#